data_AF-A0A1M5PNJ6-F1
#
_entry.id   AF-A0A1M5PNJ6-F1
#
_cell.length_a   1.000
_cell.length_b   1.000
_cell.length_c   1.000
_cell.angle_alpha   90.00
_cell.angle_beta   90.00
_cell.angle_gamma   90.00
#
_symmetry.space_group_name_H-M   'P 1'
#
loop_
_entity.id
_entity.type
_entity.pdbx_description
1 polymer ?
#
loop_
_entity_poly.entity_id
_entity_poly.type
_entity_poly.pdbx_seq_one_letter_code
_entity_poly.pdbx_strand_id
1 'polypeptide(L)'
;MQTTLPAAPPPGFRKAIPVTVKLKVVIRQHSLCATCGERLGKLDDTQFDHFPAVQLRCWDPEAKDTTPRSNDPEFIFAKHIDCHAQKTFGSKDELTRGDVTEIARTKRIARETEEFRRRMLAKVDPDAEVDATPKRPKKKWPYRPFSKRGKDEKSRARGAERDSGTEG
;
A
#
# COMPACT_ATOMS: atom_id res chain seq x y z
N MET A 1 27.98 -13.76 8.67
CA MET A 1 27.96 -12.47 7.96
C MET A 1 26.72 -11.73 8.41
N GLN A 2 26.87 -10.56 9.04
CA GLN A 2 25.73 -9.77 9.51
C GLN A 2 24.99 -9.24 8.29
N THR A 3 23.82 -9.83 8.00
CA THR A 3 22.92 -9.35 6.96
C THR A 3 22.28 -8.06 7.47
N THR A 4 22.99 -6.95 7.37
CA THR A 4 22.41 -5.61 7.59
C THR A 4 21.27 -5.46 6.60
N LEU A 5 20.04 -5.38 7.12
CA LEU A 5 18.86 -5.13 6.29
C LEU A 5 19.12 -3.86 5.48
N PRO A 6 18.89 -3.88 4.15
CA PRO A 6 19.13 -2.72 3.32
C PRO A 6 18.23 -1.59 3.81
N ALA A 7 18.83 -0.41 4.00
CA ALA A 7 18.11 0.76 4.48
C ALA A 7 16.97 1.12 3.50
N ALA A 8 15.89 1.70 4.00
CA ALA A 8 14.93 2.36 3.14
C ALA A 8 15.59 3.61 2.51
N PRO A 9 15.18 4.02 1.30
CA PRO A 9 15.70 5.24 0.70
C PRO A 9 15.36 6.46 1.57
N PRO A 10 16.21 7.50 1.56
CA PRO A 10 15.99 8.69 2.35
C PRO A 10 14.66 9.38 1.96
N PRO A 11 14.00 10.07 2.92
CA PRO A 11 12.73 10.73 2.67
C PRO A 11 12.89 11.77 1.55
N GLY A 12 11.99 11.74 0.57
CA GLY A 12 12.02 12.65 -0.57
C GLY A 12 12.96 12.24 -1.71
N PHE A 13 13.67 11.10 -1.61
CA PHE A 13 14.47 10.60 -2.73
C PHE A 13 13.60 10.27 -3.94
N ARG A 14 13.75 11.07 -5.00
CA ARG A 14 13.13 10.83 -6.30
C ARG A 14 14.01 11.45 -7.39
N LYS A 15 14.62 10.62 -8.23
CA LYS A 15 15.34 11.10 -9.42
C LYS A 15 14.35 11.41 -10.53
N ALA A 16 14.60 12.47 -11.29
CA ALA A 16 13.87 12.74 -12.51
C ALA A 16 14.22 11.66 -13.56
N ILE A 17 13.21 11.14 -14.25
CA ILE A 17 13.40 10.14 -15.31
C ILE A 17 13.85 10.87 -16.59
N PRO A 18 15.05 10.60 -17.12
CA PRO A 18 15.53 11.20 -18.35
C PRO A 18 14.65 10.83 -19.56
N VAL A 19 14.56 11.72 -20.55
CA VAL A 19 13.79 11.48 -21.78
C VAL A 19 14.28 10.22 -22.52
N THR A 20 15.59 9.95 -22.50
CA THR A 20 16.19 8.74 -23.09
C THR A 20 15.66 7.46 -22.45
N VAL A 21 15.45 7.45 -21.13
CA VAL A 21 14.88 6.32 -20.40
C VAL A 21 13.40 6.16 -20.72
N LYS A 22 12.65 7.27 -20.76
CA LYS A 22 11.23 7.26 -21.16
C LYS A 22 11.04 6.64 -22.55
N LEU A 23 11.86 7.03 -23.52
CA LEU A 23 11.81 6.50 -24.87
C LEU A 23 12.13 5.00 -24.91
N LYS A 24 13.17 4.55 -24.18
CA LYS A 24 13.51 3.12 -24.07
C LYS A 24 12.36 2.30 -23.50
N VAL A 25 11.66 2.84 -22.49
CA VAL A 25 10.48 2.19 -21.88
C VAL A 25 9.35 2.04 -22.90
N VAL A 26 9.02 3.11 -23.65
CA VAL A 26 7.97 3.07 -24.68
C VAL A 26 8.30 2.07 -25.79
N ILE A 27 9.56 2.05 -26.27
CA ILE A 27 10.01 1.11 -27.30
C ILE A 27 9.91 -0.34 -26.78
N ARG A 28 10.39 -0.60 -25.55
CA ARG A 28 10.34 -1.93 -24.91
C ARG A 28 8.92 -2.45 -24.76
N GLN A 29 7.96 -1.57 -24.50
CA GLN A 29 6.56 -1.93 -24.34
C GLN A 29 5.78 -1.93 -25.66
N HIS A 30 6.46 -1.80 -26.81
CA HIS A 30 5.82 -1.70 -28.12
C HIS A 30 4.75 -0.59 -28.21
N SER A 31 4.96 0.51 -27.48
CA SER A 31 3.99 1.61 -27.33
C SER A 31 2.63 1.17 -26.77
N LEU A 32 2.60 0.12 -25.95
CA LEU A 32 1.40 -0.35 -25.26
C LEU A 32 1.44 -0.01 -23.78
N CYS A 33 0.27 0.30 -23.22
CA CYS A 33 0.10 0.52 -21.78
C CYS A 33 0.32 -0.79 -21.02
N ALA A 34 1.11 -0.74 -19.95
CA ALA A 34 1.42 -1.94 -19.15
C ALA A 34 0.21 -2.56 -18.41
N THR A 35 -0.92 -1.84 -18.34
CA THR A 35 -2.08 -2.25 -17.55
C THR A 35 -3.26 -2.65 -18.44
N CYS A 36 -3.70 -1.80 -19.37
CA CYS A 36 -4.80 -2.13 -20.27
C CYS A 36 -4.36 -2.79 -21.59
N GLY A 37 -3.07 -2.73 -21.95
CA GLY A 37 -2.56 -3.27 -23.21
C GLY A 37 -2.89 -2.44 -24.46
N GLU A 38 -3.61 -1.33 -24.32
CA GLU A 38 -3.94 -0.43 -25.43
C GLU A 38 -2.75 0.46 -25.82
N ARG A 39 -2.77 1.02 -27.04
CA ARG A 39 -1.72 1.92 -27.50
C ARG A 39 -1.63 3.17 -26.64
N LEU A 40 -0.40 3.53 -26.29
CA LEU A 40 -0.09 4.81 -25.67
C LEU A 40 -0.31 5.93 -26.68
N GLY A 41 -0.93 7.01 -26.22
CA GLY A 41 -1.19 8.21 -27.02
C GLY A 41 0.03 9.12 -27.08
N LYS A 42 -0.19 10.42 -26.88
CA LYS A 42 0.91 11.39 -26.78
C LYS A 42 1.72 11.13 -25.51
N LEU A 43 2.98 11.57 -25.51
CA LEU A 43 3.85 11.51 -24.34
C LEU A 43 3.27 12.30 -23.15
N ASP A 44 2.48 13.34 -23.40
CA ASP A 44 1.82 14.15 -22.37
C ASP A 44 0.69 13.38 -21.66
N ASP A 45 0.03 12.46 -22.37
CA ASP A 45 -1.04 11.61 -21.85
C ASP A 45 -0.51 10.31 -21.21
N THR A 46 0.82 10.18 -21.13
CA THR A 46 1.51 8.98 -20.67
C THR A 46 2.29 9.27 -19.39
N GLN A 47 2.02 8.48 -18.35
CA GLN A 47 2.77 8.52 -17.09
C GLN A 47 3.75 7.36 -16.99
N PHE A 48 4.94 7.66 -16.46
CA PHE A 48 6.02 6.70 -16.26
C PHE A 48 6.11 6.35 -14.78
N ASP A 49 5.86 5.09 -14.47
CA ASP A 49 5.73 4.61 -13.11
C ASP A 49 6.74 3.51 -12.80
N HIS A 50 7.18 3.45 -11.55
CA HIS A 50 8.19 2.53 -11.08
C HIS A 50 7.53 1.27 -10.50
N PHE A 51 7.99 0.10 -10.91
CA PHE A 51 7.52 -1.18 -10.35
C PHE A 51 8.72 -2.07 -9.98
N PRO A 52 8.98 -2.34 -8.70
CA PRO A 52 8.32 -1.80 -7.50
C PRO A 52 8.55 -0.28 -7.32
N ALA A 53 7.69 0.38 -6.54
CA ALA A 53 7.81 1.80 -6.24
C ALA A 53 9.15 2.12 -5.58
N VAL A 54 9.78 3.24 -5.93
CA VAL A 54 11.15 3.60 -5.47
C VAL A 54 11.28 3.57 -3.94
N GLN A 55 10.25 4.03 -3.22
CA GLN A 55 10.24 4.05 -1.74
C GLN A 55 10.21 2.66 -1.09
N LEU A 56 9.84 1.63 -1.84
CA LEU A 56 9.81 0.24 -1.39
C LEU A 56 11.07 -0.54 -1.82
N ARG A 57 11.99 0.09 -2.55
CA ARG A 57 13.25 -0.53 -2.97
C ARG A 57 14.29 -0.45 -1.86
N CYS A 58 15.31 -1.29 -1.98
CA CYS A 58 16.48 -1.29 -1.11
C CYS A 58 17.37 -0.10 -1.42
N TRP A 59 17.85 0.64 -0.41
CA TRP A 59 18.83 1.71 -0.58
C TRP A 59 20.25 1.16 -0.56
N ASP A 60 21.05 1.56 -1.55
CA ASP A 60 22.49 1.36 -1.60
C ASP A 60 23.20 2.67 -1.21
N PRO A 61 23.86 2.72 -0.03
CA PRO A 61 24.54 3.92 0.44
C PRO A 61 25.78 4.27 -0.40
N GLU A 62 26.44 3.32 -1.05
CA GLU A 62 27.64 3.56 -1.85
C GLU A 62 27.26 4.20 -3.19
N ALA A 63 26.30 3.61 -3.88
CA ALA A 63 25.80 4.13 -5.16
C ALA A 63 24.89 5.37 -5.00
N LYS A 64 24.44 5.68 -3.78
CA LYS A 64 23.41 6.70 -3.49
C LYS A 64 22.20 6.54 -4.41
N ASP A 65 21.75 5.30 -4.56
CA ASP A 65 20.62 4.91 -5.39
C ASP A 65 19.88 3.72 -4.77
N THR A 66 18.77 3.33 -5.37
CA THR A 66 18.07 2.11 -5.00
C THR A 66 18.59 0.91 -5.79
N THR A 67 18.35 -0.29 -5.27
CA THR A 67 18.52 -1.56 -5.96
C THR A 67 17.13 -2.18 -6.15
N PRO A 68 16.63 -2.34 -7.39
CA PRO A 68 17.20 -1.92 -8.68
C PRO A 68 17.31 -0.40 -8.85
N ARG A 69 18.21 0.07 -9.73
CA ARG A 69 18.50 1.50 -9.98
C ARG A 69 17.22 2.27 -10.24
N SER A 70 17.11 3.48 -9.69
CA SER A 70 15.88 4.27 -9.80
C SER A 70 15.48 4.51 -11.27
N ASN A 71 16.44 4.81 -12.14
CA ASN A 71 16.20 5.12 -13.56
C ASN A 71 16.41 3.93 -14.51
N ASP A 72 16.27 2.70 -14.00
CA ASP A 72 16.37 1.49 -14.82
C ASP A 72 15.11 1.32 -15.71
N PRO A 73 15.24 1.30 -17.06
CA PRO A 73 14.11 1.11 -17.96
C PRO A 73 13.32 -0.20 -17.75
N GLU A 74 13.94 -1.23 -17.17
CA GLU A 74 13.26 -2.52 -16.93
C GLU A 74 12.20 -2.43 -15.83
N PHE A 75 12.44 -1.55 -14.86
CA PHE A 75 11.58 -1.35 -13.70
C PHE A 75 10.74 -0.06 -13.79
N ILE A 76 10.67 0.54 -14.98
CA ILE A 76 9.81 1.67 -15.31
C ILE A 76 8.83 1.24 -16.40
N PHE A 77 7.56 1.57 -16.21
CA PHE A 77 6.47 1.23 -17.10
C PHE A 77 5.69 2.48 -17.49
N ALA A 78 5.40 2.61 -18.77
CA ALA A 78 4.49 3.61 -19.30
C ALA A 78 3.03 3.13 -19.18
N LYS A 79 2.17 4.03 -18.73
CA LYS A 79 0.73 3.82 -18.53
C LYS A 79 -0.06 5.05 -18.93
N HIS A 80 -1.32 4.88 -19.30
CA HIS A 80 -2.27 6.00 -19.36
C HIS A 80 -2.46 6.61 -17.97
N ILE A 81 -2.83 7.90 -17.94
CA ILE A 81 -3.08 8.65 -16.70
C ILE A 81 -4.10 7.92 -15.81
N ASP A 82 -5.18 7.42 -16.40
CA ASP A 82 -6.26 6.75 -15.66
C ASP A 82 -5.82 5.41 -15.08
N CYS A 83 -5.11 4.59 -15.87
CA CYS A 83 -4.54 3.33 -15.38
C CYS A 83 -3.53 3.56 -14.26
N HIS A 84 -2.75 4.65 -14.34
CA HIS A 84 -1.83 5.03 -13.28
C HIS A 84 -2.57 5.49 -12.02
N ALA A 85 -3.62 6.30 -12.16
CA ALA A 85 -4.44 6.75 -11.03
C ALA A 85 -5.10 5.57 -10.30
N GLN A 86 -5.68 4.61 -11.04
CA GLN A 86 -6.27 3.41 -10.47
C GLN A 86 -5.24 2.59 -9.67
N LYS A 87 -4.01 2.45 -10.18
CA LYS A 87 -2.93 1.75 -9.45
C LYS A 87 -2.51 2.51 -8.18
N THR A 88 -2.42 3.84 -8.27
CA THR A 88 -1.91 4.69 -7.18
C THR A 88 -2.91 4.79 -6.03
N PHE A 89 -4.18 5.03 -6.35
CA PHE A 89 -5.23 5.31 -5.38
C PHE A 89 -6.11 4.09 -5.08
N GLY A 90 -6.07 3.06 -5.92
CA GLY A 90 -7.05 1.98 -5.92
C GLY A 90 -8.33 2.38 -6.65
N SER A 91 -9.21 1.41 -6.87
CA SER A 91 -10.60 1.69 -7.21
C SER A 91 -11.40 1.89 -5.92
N LYS A 92 -12.49 2.68 -5.97
CA LYS A 92 -13.48 2.68 -4.86
C LYS A 92 -14.34 1.42 -4.89
N ASP A 93 -14.53 0.85 -6.08
CA ASP A 93 -15.48 -0.23 -6.32
C ASP A 93 -14.85 -1.60 -6.06
N GLU A 94 -13.58 -1.74 -6.40
CA GLU A 94 -12.78 -2.87 -5.95
C GLU A 94 -12.16 -2.50 -4.60
N LEU A 95 -12.24 -3.39 -3.61
CA LEU A 95 -11.52 -3.27 -2.33
C LEU A 95 -9.99 -3.34 -2.49
N THR A 96 -9.46 -3.05 -3.68
CA THR A 96 -8.05 -3.04 -4.03
C THR A 96 -7.38 -1.80 -3.45
N ARG A 97 -6.36 -2.05 -2.63
CA ARG A 97 -5.56 -1.01 -2.00
C ARG A 97 -4.54 -0.47 -3.00
N GLY A 98 -4.55 0.83 -3.25
CA GLY A 98 -3.55 1.48 -4.11
C GLY A 98 -2.17 1.53 -3.46
N ASP A 99 -1.13 1.74 -4.29
CA ASP A 99 0.28 1.78 -3.87
C ASP A 99 0.52 2.74 -2.69
N VAL A 100 -0.15 3.90 -2.67
CA VAL A 100 -0.01 4.89 -1.59
C VAL A 100 -0.40 4.30 -0.23
N THR A 101 -1.48 3.52 -0.21
CA THR A 101 -1.99 2.91 1.01
C THR A 101 -1.08 1.78 1.50
N GLU A 102 -0.52 0.99 0.59
CA GLU A 102 0.42 -0.08 0.91
C GLU A 102 1.78 0.45 1.39
N ILE A 103 2.27 1.55 0.81
CA ILE A 103 3.47 2.24 1.30
C ILE A 103 3.26 2.75 2.72
N ALA A 104 2.12 3.41 2.98
CA ALA A 104 1.80 3.93 4.32
C ALA A 104 1.68 2.80 5.35
N ARG A 105 1.09 1.66 4.96
CA ARG A 105 0.98 0.47 5.80
C ARG A 105 2.35 -0.13 6.10
N THR A 106 3.18 -0.32 5.08
CA THR A 106 4.54 -0.89 5.23
C THR A 106 5.39 -0.03 6.17
N LYS A 107 5.36 1.30 6.01
CA LYS A 107 6.03 2.23 6.93
C LYS A 107 5.53 2.12 8.37
N ARG A 108 4.21 1.96 8.57
CA ARG A 108 3.62 1.77 9.89
C ARG A 108 4.09 0.47 10.55
N ILE A 109 4.03 -0.64 9.83
CA ILE A 109 4.46 -1.95 10.32
C ILE A 109 5.97 -1.93 10.64
N ALA A 110 6.79 -1.32 9.78
CA ALA A 110 8.21 -1.16 10.03
C ALA A 110 8.47 -0.41 11.36
N ARG A 111 7.77 0.70 11.59
CA ARG A 111 7.86 1.44 12.86
C ARG A 111 7.43 0.60 14.06
N GLU A 112 6.29 -0.08 13.98
CA GLU A 112 5.77 -0.91 15.08
C GLU A 112 6.70 -2.08 15.41
N THR A 113 7.32 -2.70 14.40
CA THR A 113 8.28 -3.79 14.60
C THR A 113 9.60 -3.29 15.20
N GLU A 114 10.08 -2.10 14.82
CA GLU A 114 11.27 -1.49 15.42
C GLU A 114 11.01 -1.12 16.89
N GLU A 115 9.88 -0.49 17.20
CA GLU A 115 9.47 -0.19 18.58
C GLU A 115 9.36 -1.48 19.42
N PHE A 116 8.83 -2.55 18.85
CA PHE A 116 8.74 -3.84 19.53
C PHE A 116 10.12 -4.44 19.80
N ARG A 117 11.03 -4.41 18.81
CA ARG A 117 12.42 -4.86 18.97
C ARG A 117 13.14 -4.07 20.06
N ARG A 118 12.99 -2.74 20.08
CA ARG A 118 13.55 -1.88 21.15
C ARG A 118 13.02 -2.28 22.53
N ARG A 119 11.71 -2.52 22.66
CA ARG A 119 11.10 -3.00 23.92
C ARG A 119 11.58 -4.38 24.37
N MET A 120 11.92 -5.27 23.44
CA MET A 120 12.43 -6.60 23.76
C MET A 120 13.89 -6.55 24.21
N LEU A 121 14.74 -5.77 23.53
CA LEU A 121 16.15 -5.58 23.92
C LEU A 121 16.26 -4.92 25.29
N ALA A 122 15.43 -3.92 25.58
CA ALA A 122 15.35 -3.26 26.88
C ALA A 122 14.93 -4.17 28.05
N LYS A 123 14.30 -5.31 27.78
CA LYS A 123 13.95 -6.30 28.82
C LYS A 123 15.10 -7.26 29.13
N VAL A 124 16.08 -7.38 28.24
CA VAL A 124 17.20 -8.32 28.35
C VAL A 124 18.42 -7.64 28.97
N ASP A 125 18.69 -6.37 28.63
CA ASP A 125 19.74 -5.55 29.26
C ASP A 125 19.13 -4.37 30.04
N PRO A 126 19.23 -4.34 31.39
CA PRO A 126 18.68 -3.26 32.21
C PRO A 126 19.46 -1.94 32.14
N ASP A 127 20.68 -1.93 31.58
CA ASP A 127 21.52 -0.73 31.38
C ASP A 127 21.34 -0.06 30.01
N ALA A 128 20.48 -0.60 29.13
CA ALA A 128 20.14 0.06 27.87
C ALA A 128 19.22 1.26 28.16
N GLU A 129 19.76 2.49 28.15
CA GLU A 129 18.97 3.71 28.27
C GLU A 129 17.85 3.73 27.22
N VAL A 130 16.61 3.63 27.68
CA VAL A 130 15.42 3.80 26.83
C VAL A 130 14.70 5.05 27.31
N ASP A 131 14.60 6.03 26.42
CA ASP A 131 13.61 7.09 26.54
C ASP A 131 12.24 6.44 26.78
N ALA A 132 11.76 6.52 28.01
CA ALA A 132 10.48 5.99 28.43
C ALA A 132 9.38 6.75 27.69
N THR A 133 8.98 6.24 26.52
CA THR A 133 7.85 6.81 25.78
C THR A 133 6.65 6.89 26.74
N PRO A 134 6.07 8.08 26.95
CA PRO A 134 5.07 8.28 27.98
C PRO A 134 3.85 7.39 27.67
N LYS A 135 3.45 6.57 28.63
CA LYS A 135 2.24 5.74 28.54
C LYS A 135 1.06 6.68 28.29
N ARG A 136 0.48 6.62 27.07
CA ARG A 136 -0.72 7.38 26.74
C ARG A 136 -1.79 7.12 27.82
N PRO A 137 -2.37 8.18 28.42
CA PRO A 137 -3.38 8.00 29.45
C PRO A 137 -4.58 7.24 28.87
N LYS A 138 -5.01 6.18 29.55
CA LYS A 138 -6.20 5.42 29.15
C LYS A 138 -7.43 6.31 29.31
N LYS A 139 -8.03 6.76 28.21
CA LYS A 139 -9.34 7.43 28.25
C LYS A 139 -10.41 6.38 28.56
N LYS A 140 -11.27 6.64 29.56
CA LYS A 140 -12.49 5.85 29.75
C LYS A 140 -13.33 5.95 28.49
N TRP A 141 -13.66 4.82 27.88
CA TRP A 141 -14.61 4.80 26.77
C TRP A 141 -15.96 5.32 27.28
N PRO A 142 -16.63 6.22 26.55
CA PRO A 142 -17.96 6.66 26.95
C PRO A 142 -18.88 5.45 27.04
N TYR A 143 -19.59 5.35 28.15
CA TYR A 143 -20.56 4.28 28.37
C TYR A 143 -21.64 4.37 27.29
N ARG A 144 -21.74 3.33 26.46
CA ARG A 144 -22.84 3.19 25.48
C ARG A 144 -23.87 2.25 26.10
N PRO A 145 -25.03 2.74 26.55
CA PRO A 145 -26.10 1.85 26.99
C PRO A 145 -26.51 1.00 25.79
N PHE A 146 -26.47 -0.33 25.96
CA PHE A 146 -27.09 -1.22 24.99
C PHE A 146 -28.57 -0.87 24.91
N SER A 147 -29.13 -0.74 23.71
CA SER A 147 -30.57 -0.61 23.53
C SER A 147 -31.20 -1.81 24.24
N LYS A 148 -31.95 -1.55 25.33
CA LYS A 148 -32.74 -2.59 25.98
C LYS A 148 -33.59 -3.19 24.88
N ARG A 149 -33.41 -4.50 24.62
CA ARG A 149 -34.17 -5.23 23.61
C ARG A 149 -35.64 -4.98 23.92
N GLY A 150 -36.26 -4.10 23.14
CA GLY A 150 -37.67 -3.82 23.23
C GLY A 150 -38.38 -5.15 23.11
N LYS A 151 -39.28 -5.41 24.05
CA LYS A 151 -40.10 -6.60 24.11
C LYS A 151 -41.18 -6.50 23.01
N ASP A 152 -40.76 -6.36 21.75
CA ASP A 152 -41.62 -6.55 20.59
C ASP A 152 -41.46 -7.98 20.12
N GLU A 153 -41.93 -8.87 21.00
CA GLU A 153 -42.41 -10.20 20.67
C GLU A 153 -43.69 -10.02 19.84
N LYS A 154 -43.56 -9.63 18.57
CA LYS A 154 -44.61 -9.80 17.55
C LYS A 154 -44.06 -9.50 16.17
N SER A 155 -44.37 -10.40 15.23
CA SER A 155 -44.06 -10.38 13.81
C SER A 155 -42.62 -10.76 13.40
N ARG A 156 -42.39 -12.08 13.33
CA ARG A 156 -42.13 -12.74 12.04
C ARG A 156 -42.41 -14.23 12.19
N ALA A 157 -43.67 -14.59 11.94
CA ALA A 157 -44.04 -15.95 11.59
C ALA A 157 -43.20 -16.35 10.38
N ARG A 158 -42.32 -17.32 10.59
CA ARG A 158 -41.48 -17.94 9.57
C ARG A 158 -42.23 -19.20 9.14
N GLY A 159 -42.77 -19.20 7.93
CA GLY A 159 -43.44 -20.35 7.33
C GLY A 159 -44.84 -20.04 6.82
N ALA A 160 -44.91 -19.41 5.65
CA ALA A 160 -46.04 -19.61 4.74
C ALA A 160 -45.43 -20.31 3.52
N GLU A 161 -45.64 -21.61 3.47
CA GLU A 161 -45.33 -22.47 2.33
C GLU A 161 -46.09 -21.94 1.11
N ARG A 162 -45.36 -21.70 0.01
CA ARG A 162 -45.98 -21.52 -1.30
C ARG A 162 -46.15 -22.91 -1.90
N ASP A 163 -47.36 -23.42 -1.76
CA ASP A 163 -47.95 -24.44 -2.61
C ASP A 163 -47.93 -23.96 -4.06
N SER A 164 -47.15 -24.63 -4.91
CA SER A 164 -47.15 -24.42 -6.36
C SER A 164 -47.80 -25.65 -7.02
N GLY A 165 -49.13 -25.64 -7.04
CA GLY A 165 -49.90 -26.44 -7.98
C GLY A 165 -49.73 -25.87 -9.39
N THR A 166 -49.24 -26.70 -10.30
CA THR A 166 -49.40 -26.50 -11.73
C THR A 166 -49.96 -27.79 -12.32
N GLU A 167 -51.28 -27.82 -12.48
CA GLU A 167 -51.99 -28.69 -13.41
C GLU A 167 -52.18 -27.91 -14.73
N GLY A 168 -52.07 -28.60 -15.87
CA GLY A 168 -52.40 -28.08 -17.20
C GLY A 168 -51.31 -28.29 -18.23
#